data_AF-A0A2V8GTY0-F1
#
_entry.id   AF-A0A2V8GTY0-F1
#
_cell.length_a   1.000
_cell.length_b   1.000
_cell.length_c   1.000
_cell.angle_alpha   90.00
_cell.angle_beta   90.00
_cell.angle_gamma   90.00
#
_symmetry.space_group_name_H-M   'P 1'
#
loop_
_entity.id
_entity.type
_entity.pdbx_description
1 polymer ?
#
loop_
_entity_poly.entity_id
_entity_poly.type
_entity_poly.pdbx_seq_one_letter_code
_entity_poly.pdbx_strand_id
1 'polypeptide(L)' 'SEFMRDADVKHKPVEAIMQPAFPFVDISTPVQLLSTMITPENPAVLVRDFKTEKTFIITRSDIIRVLC' A
#
# COMPACT_ATOMS: atom_id res chain seq x y z
N SER A 1 1.78 14.53 9.26
CA SER A 1 0.44 14.34 8.67
C SER A 1 -0.17 15.71 8.37
N GLU A 2 -0.76 15.92 7.20
CA GLU A 2 -1.43 17.20 6.84
C GLU A 2 -2.58 17.58 7.79
N PHE A 3 -3.22 16.57 8.38
CA PHE A 3 -4.22 16.74 9.45
C PHE A 3 -3.75 17.59 10.64
N MET A 4 -2.45 17.64 10.92
CA MET A 4 -1.90 18.48 12.00
C MET A 4 -1.64 19.92 11.56
N ARG A 5 -1.74 20.21 10.26
CA ARG A 5 -1.40 21.52 9.66
C ARG A 5 -2.63 22.30 9.23
N ASP A 6 -3.74 21.62 8.92
CA ASP A 6 -5.00 22.22 8.50
C ASP A 6 -6.18 21.45 9.13
N ALA A 7 -6.88 22.09 10.06
CA ALA A 7 -8.01 21.49 10.78
C ALA A 7 -9.27 21.34 9.90
N ASP A 8 -9.36 22.09 8.80
CA ASP A 8 -10.49 22.06 7.87
C ASP A 8 -10.38 20.90 6.89
N VAL A 9 -9.24 20.20 6.84
CA VAL A 9 -9.02 19.06 5.95
C VAL A 9 -10.06 17.94 6.13
N LYS A 10 -10.62 17.82 7.34
CA LYS A 10 -11.69 16.86 7.67
C LYS A 10 -13.01 17.10 6.90
N HIS A 11 -13.19 18.29 6.34
CA HIS A 11 -14.36 18.68 5.55
C HIS A 11 -14.11 18.65 4.04
N LYS A 12 -12.86 18.44 3.61
CA LYS A 12 -12.49 18.32 2.21
C LYS A 12 -12.79 16.91 1.70
N PRO A 13 -13.03 16.72 0.39
CA PRO A 13 -13.23 15.39 -0.16
C PRO A 13 -11.94 14.56 -0.01
N VAL A 14 -12.10 13.23 0.10
CA VAL A 14 -10.96 12.31 0.32
C VAL A 14 -9.91 12.43 -0.78
N GLU A 15 -10.33 12.66 -2.02
CA GLU A 15 -9.42 12.89 -3.17
C GLU A 15 -8.46 14.06 -2.96
N ALA A 16 -8.82 15.07 -2.14
CA ALA A 16 -7.97 16.22 -1.86
C ALA A 16 -6.78 15.89 -0.96
N ILE A 17 -6.79 14.74 -0.28
CA ILE A 17 -5.69 14.25 0.58
C ILE A 17 -5.15 12.89 0.13
N MET A 18 -5.80 12.25 -0.85
CA MET A 18 -5.35 10.96 -1.36
C MET A 18 -3.99 11.11 -2.02
N GLN A 19 -3.10 10.21 -1.64
CA GLN A 19 -1.82 10.04 -2.30
C GLN A 19 -2.01 9.22 -3.59
N PRO A 20 -1.00 9.20 -4.47
CA PRO A 20 -0.99 8.30 -5.61
C PRO A 20 -1.31 6.86 -5.20
N ALA A 21 -2.04 6.15 -6.05
CA ALA A 21 -2.40 4.76 -5.79
C ALA A 21 -1.15 3.89 -5.69
N PHE A 22 -1.17 2.94 -4.75
CA PHE A 22 -0.14 1.91 -4.68
C PHE A 22 -0.16 1.04 -5.94
N PRO A 23 0.99 0.52 -6.39
CA PRO A 23 1.05 -0.39 -7.51
C PRO A 23 0.33 -1.71 -7.20
N PHE A 24 -0.30 -2.28 -8.23
CA PHE A 24 -0.88 -3.61 -8.17
C PHE A 24 0.14 -4.68 -8.57
N VAL A 25 0.11 -5.80 -7.86
CA VAL A 25 0.94 -6.98 -8.13
C VAL A 25 0.08 -8.24 -8.08
N ASP A 26 0.48 -9.25 -8.84
CA ASP A 26 -0.21 -10.54 -8.88
C ASP A 26 0.07 -11.36 -7.61
N ILE A 27 -0.91 -12.13 -7.13
CA ILE A 27 -0.76 -12.97 -5.93
C ILE A 27 0.30 -14.07 -6.05
N SER A 28 0.69 -14.46 -7.25
CA SER A 28 1.79 -15.40 -7.49
C SER A 28 3.18 -14.77 -7.39
N THR A 29 3.27 -13.44 -7.22
CA THR A 29 4.56 -12.72 -7.09
C THR A 29 5.32 -13.23 -5.85
N PRO A 30 6.56 -13.73 -6.01
CA PRO A 30 7.34 -14.22 -4.89
C PRO A 30 7.63 -13.14 -3.84
N VAL A 31 7.65 -13.53 -2.56
CA VAL A 31 7.90 -12.62 -1.41
C VAL A 31 9.21 -11.84 -1.57
N GLN A 32 10.25 -12.47 -2.11
CA GLN A 32 11.54 -11.82 -2.36
C GLN A 32 11.41 -10.68 -3.36
N LEU A 33 10.62 -10.84 -4.42
CA LEU A 33 10.38 -9.79 -5.41
C LEU A 33 9.45 -8.69 -4.85
N LEU A 34 8.46 -9.06 -4.03
CA LEU A 34 7.65 -8.08 -3.31
C LEU A 34 8.51 -7.19 -2.40
N SER A 35 9.53 -7.75 -1.76
CA SER A 35 10.42 -7.01 -0.87
C SER A 35 11.18 -5.88 -1.59
N THR A 36 11.53 -6.06 -2.88
CA THR A 36 12.22 -5.03 -3.67
C THR A 36 11.29 -3.92 -4.14
N MET A 37 9.98 -4.15 -4.14
CA MET A 37 8.96 -3.16 -4.55
C MET A 37 8.56 -2.22 -3.40
N ILE A 38 8.86 -2.61 -2.15
CA ILE A 38 8.55 -1.80 -0.97
C ILE A 38 9.73 -0.88 -0.65
N THR A 39 9.55 0.41 -0.91
CA THR A 39 10.55 1.47 -0.68
C THR A 39 10.04 2.46 0.39
N PRO A 40 10.88 3.37 0.90
CA PRO A 40 10.40 4.45 1.78
C PRO A 40 9.29 5.31 1.15
N GLU A 41 9.33 5.49 -0.18
CA GLU A 41 8.35 6.24 -0.96
C GLU A 41 7.10 5.40 -1.28
N ASN A 42 7.25 4.08 -1.41
CA ASN A 42 6.17 3.12 -1.62
C ASN A 42 6.16 2.06 -0.50
N PRO A 43 5.65 2.40 0.70
CA PRO A 43 5.77 1.54 1.88
C PRO A 43 4.86 0.29 1.84
N ALA A 44 4.00 0.20 0.83
CA ALA A 44 3.07 -0.91 0.63
C ALA A 44 2.77 -1.14 -0.85
N VAL A 45 2.29 -2.35 -1.16
CA VAL A 45 1.80 -2.75 -2.49
C VAL A 45 0.42 -3.38 -2.37
N LEU A 46 -0.40 -3.26 -3.42
CA LEU A 46 -1.69 -3.93 -3.51
C LEU A 46 -1.54 -5.27 -4.23
N VAL A 47 -1.80 -6.37 -3.55
CA VAL A 47 -1.79 -7.70 -4.16
C VAL A 47 -3.21 -8.04 -4.61
N ARG A 48 -3.38 -8.41 -5.88
CA ARG A 48 -4.67 -8.86 -6.41
C ARG A 48 -4.62 -10.32 -6.79
N ASP A 49 -5.58 -11.08 -6.29
CA ASP A 49 -5.91 -12.41 -6.78
C ASP A 49 -6.98 -12.28 -7.86
N PHE A 50 -6.58 -12.43 -9.13
CA PHE A 50 -7.51 -12.33 -10.25
C PHE A 50 -8.52 -13.49 -10.30
N LYS A 51 -8.27 -14.62 -9.63
CA LYS A 51 -9.23 -15.75 -9.60
C LYS A 51 -10.39 -15.50 -8.64
N THR A 52 -10.11 -14.86 -7.51
CA THR A 52 -11.11 -14.58 -6.47
C THR A 52 -11.56 -13.12 -6.45
N GLU A 53 -10.98 -12.28 -7.31
CA GLU A 53 -11.14 -10.82 -7.36
C GLU A 53 -10.84 -10.11 -6.04
N LYS A 54 -10.09 -10.77 -5.14
CA LYS A 54 -9.72 -10.19 -3.85
C LYS A 54 -8.46 -9.34 -4.00
N THR A 55 -8.50 -8.17 -3.35
CA THR A 55 -7.35 -7.28 -3.24
C THR A 55 -6.91 -7.20 -1.79
N PHE A 56 -5.62 -7.35 -1.56
CA PHE A 56 -4.95 -7.26 -0.26
C PHE A 56 -3.94 -6.12 -0.30
N ILE A 57 -3.57 -5.60 0.87
CA ILE A 57 -2.43 -4.70 1.03
C ILE A 57 -1.32 -5.43 1.76
N ILE A 58 -0.09 -5.35 1.23
CA ILE A 58 1.11 -5.91 1.86
C ILE A 58 2.05 -4.76 2.19
N THR A 59 2.44 -4.68 3.46
CA THR A 59 3.33 -3.64 3.99
C THR A 59 4.72 -4.18 4.26
N ARG A 60 5.68 -3.28 4.51
CA ARG A 60 7.03 -3.64 4.99
C ARG A 60 6.97 -4.58 6.21
N SER A 61 6.07 -4.34 7.15
CA SER A 61 5.96 -5.14 8.38
C SER A 61 5.54 -6.58 8.09
N ASP A 62 4.68 -6.79 7.10
CA ASP A 62 4.24 -8.13 6.69
C ASP A 62 5.40 -8.91 6.07
N ILE A 63 6.23 -8.26 5.24
CA ILE A 63 7.44 -8.87 4.67
C ILE A 63 8.43 -9.26 5.78
N ILE A 64 8.68 -8.38 6.76
CA ILE A 64 9.59 -8.66 7.88
C ILE A 64 9.10 -9.88 8.67
N ARG A 65 7.80 -9.97 8.97
CA ARG A 65 7.22 -11.09 9.72
C ARG A 65 7.39 -12.46 9.04
N VAL A 66 7.51 -12.49 7.72
CA VAL A 66 7.66 -13.74 6.95
C VAL A 66 9.14 -14.13 6.79
N LEU A 67 10.04 -13.15 6.74
CA LEU A 67 11.47 -13.38 6.50
C LEU A 67 12.33 -13.46 7.77
N CYS A 68 11.82 -13.00 8.91
CA CYS A 68 12.49 -12.99 10.20
C CYS A 68 11.68 -13.75 11.25
#